data_AF-A0AAD7HHU3-F1
#
_entry.id   AF-A0AAD7HHU3-F1
#
_cell.length_a   1.000
_cell.length_b   1.000
_cell.length_c   1.000
_cell.angle_alpha   90.00
_cell.angle_beta   90.00
_cell.angle_gamma   90.00
#
_symmetry.space_group_name_H-M   'P 1'
#
loop_
_entity.id
_entity.type
_entity.pdbx_description
1 polymer ?
#
loop_
_entity_poly.entity_id
_entity_poly.type
_entity_poly.pdbx_seq_one_letter_code
_entity_poly.pdbx_strand_id
1 'polypeptide(L)' 'QELVDLTIDFFHDSLAELKHCSLVCHSWLPAARYHLFSCFSLEGGPAHQHLINILSAD' A
#
# COMPACT_ATOMS: atom_id res chain seq x y z
N GLN A 1 -3.96 -21.61 6.55
CA GLN A 1 -3.67 -20.54 5.58
C GLN A 1 -4.86 -19.60 5.49
N GLU A 2 -6.05 -20.09 5.14
CA GLU A 2 -7.26 -19.26 4.96
C GLU A 2 -7.57 -18.24 6.09
N LEU A 3 -7.49 -18.62 7.37
CA LEU A 3 -7.72 -17.68 8.48
C LEU A 3 -6.67 -16.55 8.57
N VAL A 4 -5.42 -16.83 8.21
CA VAL A 4 -4.35 -15.84 8.18
C VAL A 4 -4.62 -14.84 7.06
N ASP A 5 -5.01 -15.35 5.89
CA ASP A 5 -5.33 -14.52 4.74
C ASP A 5 -6.52 -13.60 5.05
N LEU A 6 -7.59 -14.15 5.65
CA LEU A 6 -8.78 -13.38 6.06
C LEU A 6 -8.46 -12.32 7.13
N THR A 7 -7.53 -12.61 8.03
CA THR A 7 -7.04 -11.66 9.03
C THR A 7 -6.27 -10.52 8.37
N ILE A 8 -5.37 -10.84 7.45
CA ILE A 8 -4.55 -9.83 6.76
C ILE A 8 -5.40 -8.99 5.79
N ASP A 9 -6.38 -9.60 5.12
CA ASP A 9 -7.35 -8.91 4.27
C ASP A 9 -8.13 -7.83 5.03
N PHE A 10 -8.43 -8.04 6.32
CA PHE A 10 -9.07 -7.02 7.15
C PHE A 10 -8.22 -5.75 7.30
N PHE A 11 -6.90 -5.86 7.19
CA PHE A 11 -5.94 -4.75 7.37
C PHE A 11 -5.46 -4.12 6.06
N HIS A 12 -6.07 -4.44 4.91
CA HIS A 12 -5.62 -4.00 3.58
C HIS A 12 -5.45 -2.48 3.44
N ASP A 13 -6.26 -1.68 4.14
CA ASP A 13 -6.20 -0.20 4.09
C ASP A 13 -5.10 0.41 4.98
N SER A 14 -4.50 -0.38 5.88
CA SER A 14 -3.59 0.10 6.92
C SER A 14 -2.16 -0.40 6.68
N LEU A 15 -1.36 0.39 5.96
CA LEU A 15 0.06 0.07 5.72
C LEU A 15 0.85 -0.14 7.01
N ALA A 16 0.48 0.55 8.10
CA ALA A 16 1.12 0.38 9.40
C ALA A 16 0.84 -1.00 9.99
N GLU A 17 -0.41 -1.46 9.97
CA GLU A 17 -0.79 -2.77 10.51
C GLU A 17 -0.27 -3.92 9.63
N LEU A 18 -0.28 -3.76 8.30
CA LEU A 18 0.31 -4.74 7.39
C LEU A 18 1.83 -4.91 7.62
N LYS A 19 2.55 -3.83 7.95
CA LYS A 19 3.97 -3.90 8.36
C LYS A 19 4.13 -4.73 9.62
N HIS A 20 3.29 -4.55 10.63
CA HIS A 20 3.34 -5.36 11.84
C HIS A 20 3.04 -6.84 11.54
N CYS A 21 2.03 -7.14 10.71
CA CYS A 21 1.70 -8.51 10.29
C CYS A 21 2.89 -9.21 9.61
N SER A 22 3.68 -8.48 8.83
CA SER A 22 4.87 -9.01 8.15
C SER A 22 5.97 -9.48 9.11
N LEU A 23 5.95 -9.02 10.37
CA LEU A 23 6.95 -9.33 11.40
C LEU A 23 6.51 -10.46 12.36
N VAL A 24 5.26 -10.92 12.28
CA VAL A 24 4.73 -11.95 13.20
C VAL A 24 5.42 -13.29 12.98
N CYS A 25 5.47 -13.78 11.73
CA CYS A 25 6.19 -14.99 11.36
C CYS A 25 6.35 -15.12 9.84
N HIS A 26 7.18 -16.07 9.41
CA HIS A 26 7.47 -16.30 7.98
C HIS A 26 6.24 -16.69 7.15
N SER A 27 5.22 -17.35 7.73
CA SER A 27 4.03 -17.76 6.98
C SER A 27 3.04 -16.63 6.72
N TRP A 28 3.12 -15.53 7.47
CA TRP A 28 2.29 -14.33 7.28
C TRP A 28 2.88 -13.36 6.25
N LEU A 29 4.20 -13.42 6.07
CA LEU A 29 4.95 -12.52 5.20
C LEU A 29 4.45 -12.49 3.74
N PRO A 30 4.09 -13.61 3.07
CA PRO A 30 3.62 -13.58 1.68
C PRO A 30 2.31 -12.78 1.53
N ALA A 31 1.34 -13.01 2.41
CA ALA A 31 0.05 -12.32 2.39
C ALA A 31 0.19 -10.84 2.77
N ALA A 32 0.98 -10.52 3.80
CA ALA A 32 1.23 -9.12 4.19
C ALA A 32 1.93 -8.33 3.08
N ARG A 33 2.90 -8.94 2.38
CA ARG A 33 3.59 -8.29 1.24
C ARG A 33 2.67 -8.06 0.06
N TYR A 34 1.75 -8.99 -0.21
CA TYR A 34 0.76 -8.80 -1.27
C TYR A 34 0.00 -7.49 -1.08
N HIS A 35 -0.52 -7.23 0.12
CA HIS A 35 -1.25 -6.00 0.43
C HIS A 35 -0.35 -4.77 0.57
N LEU A 36 0.86 -4.89 1.12
CA LEU A 36 1.80 -3.76 1.24
C LEU A 36 2.22 -3.17 -0.12
N PHE A 37 2.24 -4.00 -1.15
CA PHE A 37 2.69 -3.63 -2.49
C PHE A 37 1.57 -3.74 -3.54
N SER A 38 0.30 -3.83 -3.12
CA SER A 38 -0.86 -3.90 -4.02
C SER A 38 -1.16 -2.55 -4.68
N CYS A 39 -0.84 -1.44 -3.99
CA CYS A 39 -1.08 -0.09 -4.45
C CYS A 39 0.17 0.77 -4.23
N PHE A 40 0.61 1.48 -5.27
CA PHE A 40 1.65 2.49 -5.17
C PHE A 40 1.09 3.82 -5.70
N SER A 41 1.17 4.86 -4.89
CA SER A 41 0.92 6.22 -5.34
C SER A 41 2.23 6.80 -5.83
N LEU A 42 2.30 7.11 -7.13
CA LEU A 42 3.35 7.97 -7.65
C LEU A 42 3.00 9.39 -7.22
N GLU A 43 3.63 9.88 -6.16
CA GLU A 43 3.62 11.32 -5.91
C GLU A 43 4.32 11.97 -7.09
N GLY A 44 3.54 12.68 -7.91
CA GLY A 44 4.09 13.46 -8.99
C GLY A 44 5.12 14.42 -8.41
N GLY A 45 6.39 14.22 -8.75
CA GLY A 45 7.45 15.14 -8.35
C GLY A 45 7.11 16.57 -8.77
N PRO A 46 7.80 17.60 -8.25
CA PRO A 46 7.41 19.01 -8.42
C PRO A 46 7.15 19.42 -9.88
N ALA A 47 7.77 18.74 -10.86
CA ALA A 47 7.49 18.90 -12.29
C ALA A 47 6.04 18.55 -12.71
N HIS A 48 5.44 17.49 -12.14
CA HIS A 48 4.05 17.08 -12.46
C HIS A 48 3.03 18.07 -11.89
N GLN A 49 3.25 18.58 -10.67
CA GLN A 49 2.39 19.61 -10.08
C GLN A 49 2.45 20.92 -10.88
N HIS A 50 3.63 21.28 -11.42
CA HIS A 50 3.77 22.45 -12.28
C HIS A 50 2.96 22.33 -13.58
N LEU A 51 2.97 21.16 -14.22
CA LEU A 51 2.16 20.91 -15.43
C LEU A 51 0.66 20.92 -15.14
N ILE A 52 0.20 20.33 -14.02
CA ILE A 52 -1.22 20.41 -13.62
C ILE A 52 -1.64 21.87 -13.38
N ASN A 53 -0.80 22.66 -12.72
CA ASN A 53 -1.10 24.06 -12.42
C ASN A 53 -1.15 24.92 -13.68
N ILE A 54 -0.32 24.64 -14.69
CA ILE A 54 -0.36 25.34 -15.99
C ILE A 54 -1.62 24.94 -16.78
N LEU A 55 -1.95 23.65 -16.81
CA LEU A 55 -3.09 23.14 -17.58
C LEU A 55 -4.46 23.45 -16.95
N SER A 56 -4.49 23.83 -15.66
CA SER A 56 -5.71 24.21 -14.94
C SER A 56 -5.91 25.74 -14.85
N ALA A 57 -5.05 26.52 -15.52
CA ALA A 57 -5.06 27.99 -15.48
C ALA A 57 -5.69 28.65 -16.73
N ASP A 58 -6.25 27.86 -17.65
CA ASP A 58 -7.11 28.30 -18.78
C ASP A 58 -8.59 27.99 -18.49
#